data_AF-A0A519Q5T4-F1
#
_entry.id   AF-A0A519Q5T4-F1
#
_cell.length_a   1.000
_cell.length_b   1.000
_cell.length_c   1.000
_cell.angle_alpha   90.00
_cell.angle_beta   90.00
_cell.angle_gamma   90.00
#
_symmetry.space_group_name_H-M   'P 1'
#
loop_
_entity.id
_entity.type
_entity.pdbx_description
1 polymer ?
#
loop_
_entity_poly.entity_id
_entity_poly.type
_entity_poly.pdbx_seq_one_letter_code
_entity_poly.pdbx_strand_id
1 'polypeptide(L)'
;NRNNPFSGSVPSVCSFQQGNRRAREFEIKVQPIVAGDIEAAYRATVYTPPAQPLAIETVNGRPWLHVHSFADTADWRAFNGAVESQVAAVRAPAGFVLDLRGAAGSGVNSSTARGYGLANRIWTPEFTVSRQPAAGEITYRATQGNRDWYAAALGRMEADPQFVAESMPVIEDTRAIVAAYDAAIAAGQPTFTLAGRAATPDTGAANPVQGPVVVLVDAGCSGGCLDTLDLLSKLPNVRIAGSTTAPDSIFIEPTVQRLPSNYSDLSYGHKAWTSRARANNQPYKPAAGLAYTGNPTDETAVRTWVGTLFQ
;
A
#
# COMPACT_ATOMS: atom_id res chain seq x y z
N ASN A 1 17.60 -25.55 8.49
CA ASN A 1 16.73 -26.15 7.46
C ASN A 1 16.15 -27.47 7.97
N ARG A 2 15.25 -27.43 8.98
CA ARG A 2 15.00 -28.61 9.83
C ARG A 2 13.83 -29.51 9.41
N ASN A 3 13.01 -29.17 8.40
CA ASN A 3 11.85 -30.01 8.01
C ASN A 3 11.46 -29.92 6.52
N ASN A 4 12.36 -29.50 5.61
CA ASN A 4 12.06 -29.54 4.18
C ASN A 4 12.68 -30.82 3.56
N PRO A 5 11.88 -31.87 3.27
CA PRO A 5 12.39 -33.13 2.70
C PRO A 5 12.84 -32.99 1.23
N PHE A 6 12.58 -31.85 0.58
CA PHE A 6 12.97 -31.58 -0.81
C PHE A 6 14.34 -30.88 -0.93
N SER A 7 14.86 -30.35 0.17
CA SER A 7 16.25 -29.91 0.23
C SER A 7 17.05 -31.02 0.90
N GLY A 8 17.99 -31.64 0.18
CA GLY A 8 18.98 -32.52 0.81
C GLY A 8 19.84 -31.79 1.84
N SER A 9 21.01 -32.34 2.17
CA SER A 9 22.01 -31.57 2.93
C SER A 9 22.30 -30.25 2.21
N VAL A 10 22.56 -29.18 2.98
CA VAL A 10 23.00 -27.90 2.40
C VAL A 10 24.23 -28.18 1.50
N PRO A 11 24.27 -27.70 0.24
CA PRO A 11 25.42 -27.93 -0.63
C PRO A 11 26.71 -27.47 0.05
N SER A 12 27.71 -28.34 0.12
CA SER A 12 29.02 -28.01 0.70
C SER A 12 30.05 -27.57 -0.34
N VAL A 13 29.73 -27.74 -1.63
CA VAL A 13 30.58 -27.37 -2.77
C VAL A 13 29.69 -26.79 -3.88
N CYS A 14 30.07 -25.64 -4.43
CA CYS A 14 29.52 -25.13 -5.69
C CYS A 14 30.61 -25.18 -6.78
N SER A 15 30.22 -25.65 -7.97
CA SER A 15 31.10 -25.64 -9.14
C SER A 15 30.69 -24.51 -10.07
N PHE A 16 31.63 -23.60 -10.38
CA PHE A 16 31.39 -22.48 -11.30
C PHE A 16 32.29 -22.61 -12.53
N GLN A 17 31.68 -22.48 -13.70
CA GLN A 17 32.38 -22.44 -14.98
C GLN A 17 32.16 -21.08 -15.64
N GLN A 18 33.24 -20.37 -15.98
CA GLN A 18 33.18 -19.09 -16.68
C GLN A 18 33.68 -19.26 -18.11
N GLY A 19 32.78 -19.20 -19.08
CA GLY A 19 33.08 -19.45 -20.50
C GLY A 19 33.65 -20.85 -20.72
N ASN A 20 34.66 -20.98 -21.58
CA ASN A 20 35.29 -22.26 -21.91
C ASN A 20 36.37 -22.72 -20.92
N ARG A 21 36.50 -22.06 -19.75
CA ARG A 21 37.44 -22.48 -18.71
C ARG A 21 36.96 -23.76 -18.03
N ARG A 22 37.87 -24.54 -17.44
CA ARG A 22 37.51 -25.68 -16.59
C ARG A 22 36.71 -25.17 -15.37
N ALA A 23 35.68 -25.91 -15.00
CA ALA A 23 34.90 -25.61 -13.80
C ALA A 23 35.80 -25.61 -12.55
N ARG A 24 35.57 -24.65 -11.66
CA ARG A 24 36.26 -24.54 -10.38
C ARG A 24 35.28 -24.82 -9.25
N GLU A 25 35.71 -25.67 -8.33
CA GLU A 25 34.95 -25.99 -7.12
C GLU A 25 35.28 -24.99 -6.02
N PHE A 26 34.25 -24.55 -5.31
CA PHE A 26 34.34 -23.67 -4.17
C PHE A 26 33.62 -24.33 -2.99
N GLU A 27 34.33 -24.50 -1.89
CA GLU A 27 33.74 -24.97 -0.63
C GLU A 27 32.81 -23.89 -0.07
N ILE A 28 31.57 -24.28 0.24
CA ILE A 28 30.59 -23.40 0.88
C ILE A 28 30.71 -23.59 2.39
N LYS A 29 31.31 -22.61 3.06
CA LYS A 29 31.35 -22.55 4.52
C LYS A 29 30.07 -21.90 5.03
N VAL A 30 29.04 -22.71 5.22
CA VAL A 30 27.76 -22.26 5.79
C VAL A 30 28.01 -21.80 7.23
N GLN A 31 27.97 -20.49 7.45
CA GLN A 31 27.99 -19.95 8.80
C GLN A 31 26.60 -20.18 9.43
N PRO A 32 26.53 -20.70 10.67
CA PRO A 32 25.27 -20.80 11.37
C PRO A 32 24.73 -19.38 11.56
N ILE A 33 23.57 -19.11 10.96
CA ILE A 33 22.91 -17.82 11.13
C ILE A 33 22.01 -17.92 12.36
N VAL A 34 22.22 -17.05 13.34
CA VAL A 34 21.32 -16.90 14.48
C VAL A 34 20.16 -16.02 14.02
N ALA A 35 18.93 -16.48 14.20
CA ALA A 35 17.74 -15.74 13.75
C ALA A 35 17.69 -14.31 14.32
N GLY A 36 18.16 -14.11 15.55
CA GLY A 36 18.28 -12.80 16.18
C GLY A 36 19.25 -11.85 15.46
N ASP A 37 20.34 -12.36 14.89
CA ASP A 37 21.32 -11.53 14.17
C ASP A 37 20.74 -11.05 12.82
N ILE A 38 19.94 -11.89 12.14
CA ILE A 38 19.22 -11.48 10.91
C ILE A 38 18.25 -10.36 11.25
N GLU A 39 17.45 -10.55 12.29
CA GLU A 39 16.44 -9.58 12.72
C GLU A 39 17.10 -8.25 13.13
N ALA A 40 18.20 -8.31 13.87
CA ALA A 40 18.95 -7.12 14.28
C ALA A 40 19.54 -6.39 13.06
N ALA A 41 20.16 -7.12 12.12
CA ALA A 41 20.70 -6.53 10.90
C ALA A 41 19.60 -5.91 10.01
N TYR A 42 18.44 -6.56 9.93
CA TYR A 42 17.29 -6.03 9.22
C TYR A 42 16.80 -4.72 9.87
N ARG A 43 16.59 -4.71 11.18
CA ARG A 43 16.14 -3.53 11.93
C ARG A 43 17.14 -2.38 11.97
N ALA A 44 18.43 -2.66 11.76
CA ALA A 44 19.47 -1.64 11.65
C ALA A 44 19.50 -0.94 10.29
N THR A 45 18.85 -1.50 9.27
CA THR A 45 18.92 -1.02 7.87
C THR A 45 17.57 -0.66 7.27
N VAL A 46 16.48 -1.16 7.85
CA VAL A 46 15.11 -0.91 7.42
C VAL A 46 14.34 -0.24 8.55
N TYR A 47 13.67 0.88 8.24
CA TYR A 47 12.76 1.50 9.19
C TYR A 47 11.66 0.50 9.56
N THR A 48 11.52 0.20 10.85
CA THR A 48 10.47 -0.67 11.36
C THR A 48 9.51 0.16 12.22
N PRO A 49 8.21 0.23 11.85
CA PRO A 49 7.24 0.98 12.62
C PRO A 49 7.19 0.56 14.10
N PRO A 50 6.97 1.49 15.02
CA PRO A 50 6.73 1.17 16.42
C PRO A 50 5.38 0.46 16.60
N ALA A 51 5.15 -0.10 17.79
CA ALA A 51 3.89 -0.79 18.13
C ALA A 51 2.64 0.10 18.01
N GLN A 52 2.80 1.43 18.14
CA GLN A 52 1.78 2.42 17.82
C GLN A 52 2.11 3.07 16.47
N PRO A 53 1.61 2.52 15.34
CA PRO A 53 2.03 2.95 14.01
C PRO A 53 1.35 4.26 13.54
N LEU A 54 0.34 4.74 14.27
CA LEU A 54 -0.39 5.97 13.97
C LEU A 54 -0.19 6.95 15.12
N ALA A 55 0.37 8.13 14.83
CA ALA A 55 0.62 9.15 15.84
C ALA A 55 0.77 10.54 15.20
N ILE A 56 0.65 11.58 16.02
CA ILE A 56 0.98 12.96 15.64
C ILE A 56 1.96 13.48 16.67
N GLU A 57 3.09 14.00 16.21
CA GLU A 57 4.01 14.77 17.05
C GLU A 57 4.29 16.14 16.41
N THR A 58 4.98 17.01 17.16
CA THR A 58 5.50 18.27 16.63
C THR A 58 7.01 18.19 16.54
N VAL A 59 7.55 18.34 15.33
CA VAL A 59 9.00 18.36 15.07
C VAL A 59 9.36 19.72 14.48
N ASN A 60 10.29 20.44 15.12
CA ASN A 60 10.74 21.77 14.68
C ASN A 60 9.57 22.75 14.41
N GLY A 61 8.55 22.71 15.28
CA GLY A 61 7.37 23.57 15.18
C GLY A 61 6.35 23.19 14.09
N ARG A 62 6.50 22.01 13.47
CA ARG A 62 5.61 21.51 12.40
C ARG A 62 4.93 20.21 12.82
N PRO A 63 3.67 19.97 12.44
CA PRO A 63 3.06 18.67 12.63
C PRO A 63 3.79 17.59 11.84
N TRP A 64 4.01 16.45 12.47
CA TRP A 64 4.52 15.22 11.85
C TRP A 64 3.51 14.11 12.08
N LEU A 65 2.81 13.73 11.02
CA LEU A 65 1.77 12.71 11.04
C LEU A 65 2.41 11.37 10.68
N HIS A 66 2.58 10.51 11.68
CA HIS A 66 3.03 9.14 11.52
C HIS A 66 1.86 8.28 11.04
N VAL A 67 1.98 7.75 9.82
CA VAL A 67 1.00 6.85 9.22
C VAL A 67 1.74 5.61 8.72
N HIS A 68 2.24 4.83 9.68
CA HIS A 68 3.09 3.67 9.41
C HIS A 68 2.31 2.36 9.24
N SER A 69 0.97 2.41 9.17
CA SER A 69 0.14 1.23 8.93
C SER A 69 -1.21 1.59 8.34
N PHE A 70 -1.68 0.76 7.42
CA PHE A 70 -3.05 0.81 6.86
C PHE A 70 -3.90 -0.37 7.33
N ALA A 71 -3.42 -1.16 8.30
CA ALA A 71 -4.15 -2.30 8.83
C ALA A 71 -5.41 -1.87 9.59
N ASP A 72 -6.45 -2.72 9.54
CA ASP A 72 -7.70 -2.49 10.27
C ASP A 72 -7.53 -2.52 11.80
N THR A 73 -6.46 -3.16 12.27
CA THR A 73 -6.12 -3.24 13.70
C THR A 73 -5.44 -1.99 14.24
N ALA A 74 -5.01 -1.06 13.39
CA ALA A 74 -4.47 0.23 13.83
C ALA A 74 -5.63 1.15 14.28
N ASP A 75 -5.40 1.97 15.33
CA ASP A 75 -6.44 2.85 15.89
C ASP A 75 -6.66 4.11 15.04
N TRP A 76 -7.21 3.90 13.85
CA TRP A 76 -7.57 4.96 12.91
C TRP A 76 -8.64 5.90 13.46
N ARG A 77 -9.50 5.45 14.38
CA ARG A 77 -10.53 6.30 14.96
C ARG A 77 -9.89 7.37 15.84
N ALA A 78 -9.03 6.98 16.77
CA ALA A 78 -8.32 7.92 17.63
C ALA A 78 -7.39 8.83 16.80
N PHE A 79 -6.65 8.26 15.86
CA PHE A 79 -5.77 9.02 14.98
C PHE A 79 -6.52 10.07 14.16
N ASN A 80 -7.63 9.70 13.51
CA ASN A 80 -8.44 10.65 12.74
C ASN A 80 -9.01 11.78 13.61
N GLY A 81 -9.49 11.46 14.82
CA GLY A 81 -9.93 12.49 15.77
C GLY A 81 -8.81 13.45 16.18
N ALA A 82 -7.59 12.93 16.35
CA ALA A 82 -6.42 13.75 16.64
C ALA A 82 -6.06 14.67 15.44
N VAL A 83 -6.09 14.16 14.21
CA VAL A 83 -5.86 14.96 12.99
C VAL A 83 -6.90 16.07 12.87
N GLU A 84 -8.18 15.76 13.08
CA GLU A 84 -9.27 16.74 13.03
C GLU A 84 -9.08 17.83 14.10
N SER A 85 -8.69 17.47 15.32
CA SER A 85 -8.42 18.43 16.39
C SER A 85 -7.23 19.36 16.13
N GLN A 86 -6.28 18.93 15.29
CA GLN A 86 -5.06 19.68 14.94
C GLN A 86 -5.10 20.22 13.50
N VAL A 87 -6.23 20.12 12.80
CA VAL A 87 -6.31 20.38 11.36
C VAL A 87 -5.89 21.81 10.99
N ALA A 88 -6.11 22.78 11.87
CA ALA A 88 -5.67 24.15 11.68
C ALA A 88 -4.14 24.26 11.63
N ALA A 89 -3.42 23.53 12.49
CA ALA A 89 -1.95 23.49 12.48
C ALA A 89 -1.42 22.72 11.26
N VAL A 90 -2.08 21.62 10.88
CA VAL A 90 -1.73 20.85 9.67
C VAL A 90 -1.90 21.68 8.40
N ARG A 91 -2.92 22.54 8.34
CA ARG A 91 -3.21 23.42 7.19
C ARG A 91 -2.41 24.72 7.18
N ALA A 92 -1.64 25.01 8.24
CA ALA A 92 -0.97 26.30 8.41
C ALA A 92 0.15 26.55 7.37
N PRO A 93 0.57 27.81 7.17
CA PRO A 93 1.66 28.17 6.24
C PRO A 93 2.99 27.49 6.53
N ALA A 94 3.23 27.11 7.80
CA ALA A 94 4.40 26.31 8.14
C ALA A 94 4.42 25.05 7.28
N GLY A 95 3.31 24.31 7.18
CA GLY A 95 3.27 23.01 6.51
C GLY A 95 3.63 21.87 7.45
N PHE A 96 3.59 20.64 6.93
CA PHE A 96 3.66 19.43 7.75
C PHE A 96 4.32 18.25 7.03
N VAL A 97 4.67 17.22 7.80
CA VAL A 97 5.17 15.94 7.28
C VAL A 97 4.08 14.88 7.39
N LEU A 98 3.87 14.14 6.31
CA LEU A 98 3.09 12.90 6.30
C LEU A 98 4.06 11.73 6.12
N ASP A 99 4.33 11.00 7.20
CA ASP A 99 5.33 9.94 7.22
C ASP A 99 4.68 8.57 6.99
N LEU A 100 4.93 8.05 5.79
CA LEU A 100 4.44 6.77 5.27
C LEU A 100 5.57 5.72 5.22
N ARG A 101 6.70 5.93 5.90
CA ARG A 101 7.75 4.90 6.01
C ARG A 101 7.19 3.65 6.68
N GLY A 102 7.55 2.46 6.20
CA GLY A 102 7.04 1.20 6.72
C GLY A 102 5.53 0.95 6.49
N ALA A 103 4.81 1.85 5.81
CA ALA A 103 3.36 1.83 5.74
C ALA A 103 2.84 0.81 4.71
N ALA A 104 2.77 -0.45 5.13
CA ALA A 104 2.21 -1.51 4.30
C ALA A 104 0.68 -1.38 4.17
N GLY A 105 0.19 -1.29 2.93
CA GLY A 105 -1.23 -1.32 2.55
C GLY A 105 -1.86 -2.71 2.69
N SER A 106 -1.80 -3.28 3.89
CA SER A 106 -2.14 -4.68 4.21
C SER A 106 -3.57 -4.88 4.73
N GLY A 107 -4.37 -3.81 4.85
CA GLY A 107 -5.78 -3.91 5.17
C GLY A 107 -6.53 -4.65 4.07
N VAL A 108 -7.26 -5.70 4.44
CA VAL A 108 -7.88 -6.66 3.51
C VAL A 108 -8.93 -5.98 2.62
N ASN A 109 -9.64 -4.97 3.14
CA ASN A 109 -10.75 -4.31 2.42
C ASN A 109 -10.73 -2.77 2.48
N SER A 110 -9.83 -2.15 3.23
CA SER A 110 -9.98 -0.74 3.63
C SER A 110 -8.76 0.15 3.38
N SER A 111 -7.61 -0.41 2.95
CA SER A 111 -6.34 0.33 2.89
C SER A 111 -6.44 1.64 2.10
N THR A 112 -6.96 1.59 0.88
CA THR A 112 -7.16 2.79 0.04
C THR A 112 -8.16 3.77 0.67
N ALA A 113 -9.24 3.26 1.29
CA ALA A 113 -10.23 4.08 1.96
C ALA A 113 -9.68 4.82 3.19
N ARG A 114 -8.73 4.22 3.93
CA ARG A 114 -8.02 4.91 5.03
C ARG A 114 -7.19 6.08 4.54
N GLY A 115 -6.42 5.86 3.47
CA GLY A 115 -5.59 6.90 2.86
C GLY A 115 -6.41 8.06 2.32
N TYR A 116 -7.44 7.77 1.54
CA TYR A 116 -8.34 8.80 1.01
C TYR A 116 -9.15 9.46 2.12
N GLY A 117 -9.57 8.71 3.14
CA GLY A 117 -10.26 9.25 4.31
C GLY A 117 -9.39 10.22 5.12
N LEU A 118 -8.09 9.95 5.24
CA LEU A 118 -7.13 10.87 5.85
C LEU A 118 -6.93 12.11 4.98
N ALA A 119 -6.72 11.93 3.68
CA ALA A 119 -6.59 13.04 2.74
C ALA A 119 -7.83 13.96 2.78
N ASN A 120 -9.03 13.39 2.83
CA ASN A 120 -10.28 14.16 2.94
C ASN A 120 -10.36 14.96 4.24
N ARG A 121 -9.77 14.49 5.35
CA ARG A 121 -9.72 15.26 6.61
C ARG A 121 -8.75 16.43 6.50
N ILE A 122 -7.61 16.23 5.86
CA ILE A 122 -6.58 17.26 5.71
C ILE A 122 -6.96 18.29 4.64
N TRP A 123 -7.48 17.87 3.49
CA TRP A 123 -7.74 18.74 2.32
C TRP A 123 -9.23 19.00 2.00
N THR A 124 -10.16 18.38 2.73
CA THR A 124 -11.60 18.33 2.44
C THR A 124 -11.99 17.45 1.24
N PRO A 125 -13.16 16.76 1.30
CA PRO A 125 -13.66 15.96 0.17
C PRO A 125 -13.84 16.76 -1.13
N GLU A 126 -14.29 18.01 -1.02
CA GLU A 126 -14.56 18.89 -2.17
C GLU A 126 -13.29 19.14 -2.98
N PHE A 127 -12.13 19.16 -2.32
CA PHE A 127 -10.83 19.33 -2.97
C PHE A 127 -10.26 18.02 -3.50
N THR A 128 -10.33 16.93 -2.73
CA THR A 128 -9.60 15.70 -3.01
C THR A 128 -10.30 14.80 -4.02
N VAL A 129 -11.64 14.76 -4.04
CA VAL A 129 -12.39 13.76 -4.82
C VAL A 129 -12.13 13.88 -6.31
N SER A 130 -12.05 15.11 -6.84
CA SER A 130 -11.72 15.37 -8.26
C SER A 130 -10.27 15.05 -8.62
N ARG A 131 -9.39 14.91 -7.61
CA ARG A 131 -7.96 14.61 -7.78
C ARG A 131 -7.66 13.13 -7.60
N GLN A 132 -8.62 12.33 -7.12
CA GLN A 132 -8.47 10.89 -7.06
C GLN A 132 -8.31 10.32 -8.48
N PRO A 133 -7.31 9.44 -8.73
CA PRO A 133 -7.19 8.75 -10.01
C PRO A 133 -8.48 8.02 -10.38
N ALA A 134 -8.86 8.02 -11.65
CA ALA A 134 -9.85 7.07 -12.15
C ALA A 134 -9.34 5.65 -11.92
N ALA A 135 -10.24 4.73 -11.57
CA ALA A 135 -9.88 3.32 -11.42
C ALA A 135 -9.59 2.65 -12.79
N GLY A 136 -10.05 3.28 -13.88
CA GLY A 136 -9.99 2.71 -15.22
C GLY A 136 -10.92 1.50 -15.34
N GLU A 137 -10.52 0.56 -16.18
CA GLU A 137 -11.17 -0.73 -16.36
C GLU A 137 -10.60 -1.76 -15.39
N ILE A 138 -11.48 -2.62 -14.89
CA ILE A 138 -11.14 -3.72 -14.02
C ILE A 138 -11.50 -5.01 -14.73
N THR A 139 -10.49 -5.83 -15.01
CA THR A 139 -10.67 -7.15 -15.63
C THR A 139 -10.72 -8.21 -14.54
N TYR A 140 -11.82 -8.96 -14.53
CA TYR A 140 -12.10 -10.01 -13.56
C TYR A 140 -11.79 -11.37 -14.18
N ARG A 141 -11.17 -12.26 -13.40
CA ARG A 141 -11.03 -13.67 -13.77
C ARG A 141 -12.35 -14.39 -13.50
N ALA A 142 -13.04 -14.86 -14.54
CA ALA A 142 -14.34 -15.52 -14.45
C ALA A 142 -14.17 -16.98 -13.99
N THR A 143 -14.30 -17.21 -12.69
CA THR A 143 -14.28 -18.56 -12.10
C THR A 143 -15.39 -18.68 -11.08
N GLN A 144 -15.85 -19.91 -10.83
CA GLN A 144 -16.87 -20.17 -9.83
C GLN A 144 -16.43 -19.70 -8.43
N GLY A 145 -15.17 -19.96 -8.04
CA GLY A 145 -14.65 -19.53 -6.74
C GLY A 145 -14.67 -18.01 -6.53
N ASN A 146 -14.29 -17.23 -7.55
CA ASN A 146 -14.38 -15.76 -7.45
C ASN A 146 -15.83 -15.29 -7.38
N ARG A 147 -16.73 -15.88 -8.18
CA ARG A 147 -18.16 -15.58 -8.15
C ARG A 147 -18.77 -15.84 -6.76
N ASP A 148 -18.46 -17.00 -6.18
CA ASP A 148 -18.98 -17.40 -4.86
C ASP A 148 -18.47 -16.49 -3.75
N TRP A 149 -17.23 -16.02 -3.84
CA TRP A 149 -16.68 -15.01 -2.91
C TRP A 149 -17.50 -13.72 -2.94
N TYR A 150 -17.82 -13.20 -4.14
CA TYR A 150 -18.64 -12.00 -4.29
C TYR A 150 -20.08 -12.21 -3.82
N ALA A 151 -20.68 -13.37 -4.12
CA ALA A 151 -22.02 -13.70 -3.64
C ALA A 151 -22.07 -13.78 -2.10
N ALA A 152 -21.05 -14.36 -1.46
CA ALA A 152 -20.93 -14.40 -0.01
C ALA A 152 -20.71 -13.00 0.59
N ALA A 153 -19.92 -12.15 -0.08
CA ALA A 153 -19.73 -10.76 0.33
C ALA A 153 -21.06 -9.97 0.24
N LEU A 154 -21.78 -10.10 -0.87
CA LEU A 154 -23.11 -9.50 -1.06
C LEU A 154 -24.09 -9.94 0.04
N GLY A 155 -24.15 -11.25 0.33
CA GLY A 155 -25.02 -11.76 1.40
C GLY A 155 -24.70 -11.18 2.78
N ARG A 156 -23.43 -10.93 3.09
CA ARG A 156 -23.03 -10.23 4.34
C ARG A 156 -23.46 -8.77 4.33
N MET A 157 -23.33 -8.07 3.20
CA MET A 157 -23.73 -6.67 3.06
C MET A 157 -25.25 -6.51 3.21
N GLU A 158 -26.05 -7.38 2.57
CA GLU A 158 -27.51 -7.35 2.64
C GLU A 158 -28.06 -7.75 4.02
N ALA A 159 -27.32 -8.57 4.76
CA ALA A 159 -27.70 -9.01 6.11
C ALA A 159 -27.41 -7.97 7.20
N ASP A 160 -26.64 -6.91 6.91
CA ASP A 160 -26.34 -5.82 7.84
C ASP A 160 -27.27 -4.61 7.57
N PRO A 161 -28.28 -4.35 8.43
CA PRO A 161 -29.22 -3.27 8.22
C PRO A 161 -28.57 -1.87 8.20
N GLN A 162 -27.47 -1.70 8.95
CA GLN A 162 -26.75 -0.43 8.96
C GLN A 162 -26.03 -0.23 7.62
N PHE A 163 -25.35 -1.27 7.13
CA PHE A 163 -24.70 -1.21 5.82
C PHE A 163 -25.69 -0.97 4.69
N VAL A 164 -26.86 -1.63 4.73
CA VAL A 164 -27.95 -1.41 3.77
C VAL A 164 -28.41 0.05 3.77
N ALA A 165 -28.57 0.66 4.95
CA ALA A 165 -29.00 2.05 5.07
C ALA A 165 -27.94 3.05 4.57
N GLU A 166 -26.66 2.76 4.78
CA GLU A 166 -25.56 3.69 4.55
C GLU A 166 -24.85 3.51 3.19
N SER A 167 -24.93 2.32 2.59
CA SER A 167 -24.06 1.91 1.47
C SER A 167 -24.80 1.14 0.37
N MET A 168 -26.09 1.41 0.15
CA MET A 168 -26.89 0.78 -0.91
C MET A 168 -26.22 0.77 -2.30
N PRO A 169 -25.56 1.85 -2.79
CA PRO A 169 -24.88 1.81 -4.08
C PRO A 169 -23.79 0.72 -4.17
N VAL A 170 -23.09 0.43 -3.06
CA VAL A 170 -22.08 -0.63 -3.00
C VAL A 170 -22.73 -2.02 -3.14
N ILE A 171 -23.92 -2.20 -2.56
CA ILE A 171 -24.71 -3.44 -2.70
C ILE A 171 -25.13 -3.62 -4.16
N GLU A 172 -25.62 -2.56 -4.80
CA GLU A 172 -26.03 -2.58 -6.21
C GLU A 172 -24.86 -2.90 -7.15
N ASP A 173 -23.70 -2.25 -6.95
CA ASP A 173 -22.46 -2.54 -7.69
C ASP A 173 -22.02 -3.99 -7.50
N THR A 174 -22.08 -4.51 -6.26
CA THR A 174 -21.71 -5.90 -5.95
C THR A 174 -22.67 -6.89 -6.61
N ARG A 175 -23.97 -6.59 -6.64
CA ARG A 175 -24.98 -7.40 -7.36
C ARG A 175 -24.69 -7.42 -8.87
N ALA A 176 -24.34 -6.28 -9.46
CA ALA A 176 -23.95 -6.20 -10.87
C ALA A 176 -22.69 -7.01 -11.18
N ILE A 177 -21.70 -7.02 -10.27
CA ILE A 177 -20.50 -7.85 -10.40
C ILE A 177 -20.88 -9.35 -10.40
N VAL A 178 -21.73 -9.81 -9.48
CA VAL A 178 -22.18 -11.21 -9.44
C VAL A 178 -22.91 -11.59 -10.74
N ALA A 179 -23.79 -10.72 -11.26
CA ALA A 179 -24.48 -10.96 -12.53
C ALA A 179 -23.50 -11.04 -13.73
N ALA A 180 -22.47 -10.20 -13.75
CA ALA A 180 -21.43 -10.23 -14.78
C ALA A 180 -20.61 -11.53 -14.72
N TYR A 181 -20.31 -12.04 -13.52
CA TYR A 181 -19.72 -13.37 -13.33
C TYR A 181 -20.60 -14.47 -13.91
N ASP A 182 -21.90 -14.47 -13.56
CA ASP A 182 -22.84 -15.50 -14.02
C ASP A 182 -22.93 -15.51 -15.56
N ALA A 183 -23.00 -14.33 -16.19
CA ALA A 183 -23.02 -14.19 -17.64
C ALA A 183 -21.70 -14.68 -18.30
N ALA A 184 -20.54 -14.29 -17.77
CA ALA A 184 -19.25 -14.67 -18.33
C ALA A 184 -19.01 -16.19 -18.21
N ILE A 185 -19.34 -16.79 -17.07
CA ILE A 185 -19.21 -18.23 -16.83
C ILE A 185 -20.15 -19.02 -17.76
N ALA A 186 -21.41 -18.61 -17.88
CA ALA A 186 -22.37 -19.26 -18.78
C ALA A 186 -21.93 -19.18 -20.26
N ALA A 187 -21.26 -18.08 -20.65
CA ALA A 187 -20.70 -17.89 -21.98
C ALA A 187 -19.33 -18.58 -22.20
N GLY A 188 -18.77 -19.24 -21.18
CA GLY A 188 -17.44 -19.87 -21.25
C GLY A 188 -16.29 -18.87 -21.41
N GLN A 189 -16.49 -17.61 -21.03
CA GLN A 189 -15.45 -16.58 -21.11
C GLN A 189 -14.50 -16.70 -19.91
N PRO A 190 -13.16 -16.66 -20.12
CA PRO A 190 -12.20 -16.75 -19.02
C PRO A 190 -12.11 -15.46 -18.19
N THR A 191 -12.56 -14.34 -18.75
CA THR A 191 -12.50 -13.01 -18.14
C THR A 191 -13.65 -12.13 -18.63
N PHE A 192 -14.01 -11.13 -17.84
CA PHE A 192 -14.85 -10.01 -18.26
C PHE A 192 -14.30 -8.70 -17.68
N THR A 193 -14.72 -7.57 -18.23
CA THR A 193 -14.28 -6.24 -17.80
C THR A 193 -15.46 -5.41 -17.35
N LEU A 194 -15.30 -4.67 -16.26
CA LEU A 194 -16.23 -3.64 -15.83
C LEU A 194 -15.49 -2.30 -15.72
N ALA A 195 -16.22 -1.21 -15.98
CA ALA A 195 -15.72 0.11 -15.67
C ALA A 195 -15.59 0.26 -14.14
N GLY A 196 -14.43 0.72 -13.69
CA GLY A 196 -14.25 1.16 -12.31
C GLY A 196 -14.78 2.58 -12.10
N ARG A 197 -14.58 3.10 -10.89
CA ARG A 197 -14.97 4.48 -10.54
C ARG A 197 -14.39 5.48 -11.53
N ALA A 198 -15.27 6.27 -12.14
CA ALA A 198 -14.90 7.38 -13.01
C ALA A 198 -14.19 8.50 -12.23
N ALA A 199 -13.37 9.28 -12.94
CA ALA A 199 -12.86 10.52 -12.37
C ALA A 199 -14.02 11.50 -12.11
N THR A 200 -13.97 12.20 -10.98
CA THR A 200 -14.92 13.26 -10.68
C THR A 200 -14.41 14.57 -11.30
N PRO A 201 -15.26 15.37 -11.98
CA PRO A 201 -14.85 16.67 -12.49
C PRO A 201 -14.33 17.60 -11.38
N ASP A 202 -13.33 18.42 -11.68
CA ASP A 202 -12.85 19.44 -10.73
C ASP A 202 -13.83 20.60 -10.64
N THR A 203 -14.34 20.84 -9.43
CA THR A 203 -15.29 21.92 -9.13
C THR A 203 -14.59 23.26 -8.89
N GLY A 204 -13.26 23.28 -8.90
CA GLY A 204 -12.45 24.46 -8.59
C GLY A 204 -12.37 24.75 -7.09
N ALA A 205 -12.62 23.74 -6.23
CA ALA A 205 -12.47 23.88 -4.79
C ALA A 205 -11.06 24.38 -4.42
N ALA A 206 -10.99 25.35 -3.51
CA ALA A 206 -9.72 25.92 -3.08
C ALA A 206 -8.93 24.92 -2.23
N ASN A 207 -7.59 24.92 -2.37
CA ASN A 207 -6.72 24.12 -1.50
C ASN A 207 -6.71 24.72 -0.09
N PRO A 208 -7.17 23.99 0.96
CA PRO A 208 -7.16 24.51 2.31
C PRO A 208 -5.78 24.40 3.01
N VAL A 209 -4.83 23.64 2.45
CA VAL A 209 -3.47 23.50 2.99
C VAL A 209 -2.59 24.61 2.43
N GLN A 210 -2.18 25.53 3.29
CA GLN A 210 -1.43 26.73 2.90
C GLN A 210 0.05 26.45 2.70
N GLY A 211 0.64 25.63 3.58
CA GLY A 211 2.07 25.33 3.57
C GLY A 211 2.49 24.16 2.67
N PRO A 212 3.81 23.94 2.52
CA PRO A 212 4.37 22.75 1.90
C PRO A 212 4.04 21.47 2.67
N VAL A 213 3.94 20.36 1.95
CA VAL A 213 3.72 19.02 2.53
C VAL A 213 4.82 18.10 2.06
N VAL A 214 5.58 17.55 3.01
CA VAL A 214 6.57 16.51 2.71
C VAL A 214 5.94 15.16 3.02
N VAL A 215 5.78 14.34 1.99
CA VAL A 215 5.31 12.95 2.15
C VAL A 215 6.55 12.07 2.18
N LEU A 216 6.90 11.56 3.36
CA LEU A 216 8.08 10.75 3.57
C LEU A 216 7.77 9.28 3.33
N VAL A 217 8.51 8.62 2.44
CA VAL A 217 8.25 7.24 2.02
C VAL A 217 9.52 6.38 2.04
N ASP A 218 9.32 5.07 2.10
CA ASP A 218 10.36 4.08 1.86
C ASP A 218 9.80 2.82 1.19
N ALA A 219 10.64 1.80 1.06
CA ALA A 219 10.29 0.50 0.50
C ALA A 219 9.16 -0.23 1.27
N GLY A 220 8.80 0.19 2.48
CA GLY A 220 7.66 -0.35 3.21
C GLY A 220 6.30 0.16 2.71
N CYS A 221 6.25 1.34 2.07
CA CYS A 221 5.04 1.84 1.44
C CYS A 221 4.65 0.97 0.24
N SER A 222 3.55 0.24 0.38
CA SER A 222 3.07 -0.77 -0.57
C SER A 222 1.53 -0.83 -0.59
N GLY A 223 0.93 -1.43 -1.63
CA GLY A 223 -0.52 -1.62 -1.75
C GLY A 223 -1.29 -0.29 -1.62
N GLY A 224 -2.28 -0.22 -0.72
CA GLY A 224 -3.07 0.99 -0.48
C GLY A 224 -2.28 2.24 -0.07
N CYS A 225 -1.04 2.11 0.44
CA CYS A 225 -0.16 3.26 0.61
C CYS A 225 0.19 3.91 -0.74
N LEU A 226 0.44 3.11 -1.77
CA LEU A 226 0.73 3.60 -3.12
C LEU A 226 -0.51 4.22 -3.78
N ASP A 227 -1.71 3.69 -3.51
CA ASP A 227 -2.95 4.33 -3.96
C ASP A 227 -3.12 5.71 -3.31
N THR A 228 -2.72 5.82 -2.04
CA THR A 228 -2.69 7.11 -1.34
C THR A 228 -1.70 8.06 -2.02
N LEU A 229 -0.50 7.59 -2.42
CA LEU A 229 0.46 8.37 -3.20
C LEU A 229 -0.07 8.76 -4.59
N ASP A 230 -0.88 7.92 -5.24
CA ASP A 230 -1.52 8.24 -6.53
C ASP A 230 -2.45 9.47 -6.42
N LEU A 231 -3.06 9.69 -5.26
CA LEU A 231 -3.78 10.93 -4.94
C LEU A 231 -2.83 12.05 -4.54
N LEU A 232 -1.97 11.82 -3.54
CA LEU A 232 -1.12 12.86 -2.94
C LEU A 232 -0.16 13.51 -3.94
N SER A 233 0.37 12.73 -4.88
CA SER A 233 1.27 13.22 -5.95
C SER A 233 0.63 14.26 -6.87
N LYS A 234 -0.70 14.35 -6.89
CA LYS A 234 -1.46 15.31 -7.72
C LYS A 234 -1.89 16.56 -6.94
N LEU A 235 -1.71 16.56 -5.62
CA LEU A 235 -2.09 17.70 -4.80
C LEU A 235 -1.02 18.80 -4.90
N PRO A 236 -1.43 20.08 -4.93
CA PRO A 236 -0.48 21.19 -4.90
C PRO A 236 0.28 21.18 -3.58
N ASN A 237 1.50 21.73 -3.61
CA ASN A 237 2.40 21.88 -2.45
C ASN A 237 2.87 20.54 -1.83
N VAL A 238 2.55 19.38 -2.43
CA VAL A 238 3.03 18.06 -1.98
C VAL A 238 4.34 17.69 -2.67
N ARG A 239 5.31 17.22 -1.87
CA ARG A 239 6.59 16.68 -2.33
C ARG A 239 6.79 15.29 -1.75
N ILE A 240 6.94 14.28 -2.61
CA ILE A 240 7.27 12.91 -2.19
C ILE A 240 8.78 12.81 -2.00
N ALA A 241 9.20 12.50 -0.78
CA ALA A 241 10.59 12.46 -0.34
C ALA A 241 10.90 11.14 0.37
N GLY A 242 12.17 10.75 0.42
CA GLY A 242 12.62 9.55 1.15
C GLY A 242 13.32 8.57 0.22
N SER A 243 12.97 7.29 0.27
CA SER A 243 13.54 6.26 -0.61
C SER A 243 12.51 5.66 -1.56
N THR A 244 12.95 4.84 -2.52
CA THR A 244 12.03 4.23 -3.50
C THR A 244 11.06 3.31 -2.77
N THR A 245 9.77 3.41 -3.10
CA THR A 245 8.74 2.56 -2.50
C THR A 245 8.79 1.12 -2.99
N ALA A 246 8.03 0.22 -2.37
CA ALA A 246 7.81 -1.09 -2.96
C ALA A 246 7.17 -0.96 -4.36
N PRO A 247 7.44 -1.91 -5.27
CA PRO A 247 6.57 -2.13 -6.42
C PRO A 247 5.25 -2.75 -5.96
N ASP A 248 4.24 -2.67 -6.81
CA ASP A 248 2.92 -3.22 -6.52
C ASP A 248 2.25 -3.71 -7.79
N SER A 249 1.43 -4.73 -7.64
CA SER A 249 0.83 -5.43 -8.75
C SER A 249 -0.45 -4.74 -9.21
N ILE A 250 -0.82 -4.93 -10.48
CA ILE A 250 -2.18 -4.63 -10.93
C ILE A 250 -3.21 -5.64 -10.41
N PHE A 251 -2.76 -6.79 -9.92
CA PHE A 251 -3.63 -7.83 -9.36
C PHE A 251 -4.03 -7.49 -7.93
N ILE A 252 -5.33 -7.44 -7.68
CA ILE A 252 -5.91 -7.04 -6.39
C ILE A 252 -6.91 -8.07 -5.88
N GLU A 253 -7.26 -7.98 -4.60
CA GLU A 253 -8.13 -8.92 -3.87
C GLU A 253 -7.63 -10.37 -4.04
N PRO A 254 -6.57 -10.77 -3.31
CA PRO A 254 -6.01 -12.10 -3.49
C PRO A 254 -6.94 -13.19 -2.95
N THR A 255 -7.12 -14.26 -3.73
CA THR A 255 -7.44 -15.57 -3.16
C THR A 255 -6.20 -16.07 -2.46
N VAL A 256 -6.30 -16.40 -1.18
CA VAL A 256 -5.24 -17.08 -0.43
C VAL A 256 -5.72 -18.46 -0.04
N GLN A 257 -5.04 -19.50 -0.53
CA GLN A 257 -5.39 -20.88 -0.24
C GLN A 257 -4.20 -21.62 0.36
N ARG A 258 -4.40 -22.23 1.53
CA ARG A 258 -3.42 -23.15 2.12
C ARG A 258 -3.23 -24.36 1.21
N LEU A 259 -1.98 -24.61 0.82
CA LEU A 259 -1.66 -25.81 0.05
C LEU A 259 -1.90 -27.07 0.90
N PRO A 260 -2.29 -28.21 0.30
CA PRO A 260 -2.56 -29.45 1.03
C PRO A 260 -1.40 -29.95 1.91
N SER A 261 -0.17 -29.56 1.58
CA SER A 261 1.03 -29.90 2.35
C SER A 261 1.15 -29.14 3.68
N ASN A 262 0.33 -28.10 3.88
CA ASN A 262 0.36 -27.16 5.00
C ASN A 262 1.63 -26.31 5.15
N TYR A 263 2.59 -26.40 4.22
CA TYR A 263 3.85 -25.66 4.30
C TYR A 263 3.82 -24.26 3.68
N SER A 264 2.82 -23.95 2.85
CA SER A 264 2.74 -22.66 2.16
C SER A 264 1.31 -22.33 1.75
N ASP A 265 1.09 -21.04 1.46
CA ASP A 265 -0.13 -20.52 0.89
C ASP A 265 0.09 -20.20 -0.60
N LEU A 266 -0.91 -20.50 -1.45
CA LEU A 266 -1.01 -19.99 -2.81
C LEU A 266 -1.80 -18.69 -2.77
N SER A 267 -1.24 -17.62 -3.35
CA SER A 267 -1.90 -16.33 -3.47
C SER A 267 -1.95 -15.87 -4.93
N TYR A 268 -3.13 -15.47 -5.40
CA TYR A 268 -3.33 -14.87 -6.73
C TYR A 268 -4.52 -13.91 -6.71
N GLY A 269 -4.49 -12.84 -7.52
CA GLY A 269 -5.56 -11.84 -7.55
C GLY A 269 -6.85 -12.32 -8.23
N HIS A 270 -8.01 -11.90 -7.70
CA HIS A 270 -9.33 -12.12 -8.31
C HIS A 270 -9.50 -11.32 -9.61
N LYS A 271 -8.95 -10.10 -9.62
CA LYS A 271 -9.11 -9.10 -10.68
C LYS A 271 -7.86 -8.27 -10.85
N ALA A 272 -7.79 -7.55 -11.97
CA ALA A 272 -6.67 -6.68 -12.32
C ALA A 272 -7.13 -5.30 -12.76
N TRP A 273 -6.42 -4.26 -12.32
CA TRP A 273 -6.55 -2.91 -12.88
C TRP A 273 -5.81 -2.82 -14.22
N THR A 274 -6.53 -3.01 -15.33
CA THR A 274 -5.92 -3.14 -16.65
C THR A 274 -5.71 -1.82 -17.38
N SER A 275 -6.38 -0.74 -16.95
CA SER A 275 -6.19 0.59 -17.54
C SER A 275 -6.05 1.73 -16.53
N ARG A 276 -5.67 1.42 -15.27
CA ARG A 276 -5.28 2.46 -14.31
C ARG A 276 -4.00 3.18 -14.76
N ALA A 277 -3.81 4.41 -14.28
CA ALA A 277 -2.70 5.27 -14.71
C ALA A 277 -1.31 4.78 -14.25
N ARG A 278 -1.16 4.31 -13.00
CA ARG A 278 0.11 3.77 -12.49
C ARG A 278 0.32 2.35 -13.02
N ALA A 279 1.46 2.11 -13.66
CA ALA A 279 1.76 0.85 -14.35
C ALA A 279 2.01 -0.32 -13.38
N ASN A 280 1.96 -1.54 -13.91
CA ASN A 280 2.27 -2.75 -13.14
C ASN A 280 3.70 -2.73 -12.62
N ASN A 281 3.87 -3.06 -11.33
CA ASN A 281 5.15 -3.04 -10.62
C ASN A 281 5.89 -1.69 -10.69
N GLN A 282 5.16 -0.59 -10.85
CA GLN A 282 5.74 0.76 -10.84
C GLN A 282 5.80 1.30 -9.39
N PRO A 283 7.00 1.49 -8.82
CA PRO A 283 7.16 2.16 -7.54
C PRO A 283 7.16 3.69 -7.71
N TYR A 284 6.97 4.40 -6.61
CA TYR A 284 7.31 5.81 -6.51
C TYR A 284 8.81 5.97 -6.26
N LYS A 285 9.45 6.81 -7.09
CA LYS A 285 10.85 7.20 -6.93
C LYS A 285 10.90 8.68 -6.60
N PRO A 286 11.33 9.07 -5.38
CA PRO A 286 11.58 10.47 -5.07
C PRO A 286 12.53 11.10 -6.10
N ALA A 287 12.23 12.32 -6.52
CA ALA A 287 13.07 13.04 -7.48
C ALA A 287 14.46 13.35 -6.90
N ALA A 288 15.41 13.75 -7.77
CA ALA A 288 16.71 14.24 -7.31
C ALA A 288 16.54 15.40 -6.31
N GLY A 289 17.27 15.36 -5.20
CA GLY A 289 17.13 16.30 -4.07
C GLY A 289 16.00 15.97 -3.08
N LEU A 290 15.11 15.04 -3.42
CA LEU A 290 14.10 14.48 -2.52
C LEU A 290 14.41 13.03 -2.10
N ALA A 291 15.46 12.44 -2.66
CA ALA A 291 15.95 11.14 -2.27
C ALA A 291 16.84 11.24 -1.02
N TYR A 292 16.47 10.50 0.04
CA TYR A 292 17.28 10.32 1.24
C TYR A 292 18.28 9.17 1.04
N THR A 293 19.55 9.43 1.32
CA THR A 293 20.65 8.47 1.15
C THR A 293 21.30 8.04 2.47
N GLY A 294 20.86 8.61 3.60
CA GLY A 294 21.33 8.26 4.92
C GLY A 294 20.70 6.99 5.47
N ASN A 295 20.99 6.68 6.74
CA ASN A 295 20.40 5.54 7.43
C ASN A 295 18.91 5.83 7.77
N PRO A 296 17.94 5.09 7.22
CA PRO A 296 16.52 5.36 7.45
C PRO A 296 16.07 5.09 8.90
N THR A 297 16.91 4.44 9.71
CA THR A 297 16.65 4.14 11.13
C THR A 297 17.22 5.22 12.07
N ASP A 298 18.02 6.16 11.54
CA ASP A 298 18.49 7.32 12.29
C ASP A 298 17.44 8.44 12.22
N GLU A 299 16.49 8.42 13.14
CA GLU A 299 15.41 9.42 13.19
C GLU A 299 15.92 10.85 13.34
N THR A 300 17.08 11.07 13.99
CA THR A 300 17.65 12.41 14.11
C THR A 300 18.10 12.89 12.73
N ALA A 301 18.87 12.07 12.01
CA ALA A 301 19.34 12.42 10.67
C ALA A 301 18.19 12.58 9.67
N VAL A 302 17.16 11.74 9.76
CA VAL A 302 15.95 11.85 8.91
C VAL A 302 15.22 13.16 9.18
N ARG A 303 14.94 13.51 10.45
CA ARG A 303 14.24 14.75 10.81
C ARG A 303 15.04 15.99 10.41
N THR A 304 16.37 15.97 10.59
CA THR A 304 17.25 17.06 10.15
C THR A 304 17.17 17.25 8.63
N TRP A 305 17.28 16.17 7.86
CA TRP A 305 17.19 16.23 6.41
C TRP A 305 15.80 16.66 5.92
N VAL A 306 14.72 16.12 6.48
CA VAL A 306 13.36 16.56 6.15
C VAL A 306 13.16 18.05 6.46
N GLY A 307 13.75 18.54 7.56
CA GLY A 307 13.75 19.95 7.91
C GLY A 307 14.29 20.88 6.81
N THR A 308 15.28 20.43 6.01
CA THR A 308 15.82 21.22 4.89
C THR A 308 14.88 21.29 3.69
N LEU A 309 13.85 20.43 3.63
CA LEU A 309 12.88 20.40 2.52
C LEU A 309 11.78 21.47 2.65
N PHE A 310 11.74 22.16 3.79
CA PHE A 310 10.79 23.22 4.10
C PHE A 310 11.37 24.64 3.95
N GLN A 311 12.63 24.74 3.52
CA GLN A 311 13.35 25.99 3.27
C GLN A 311 13.19 26.45 1.83
#